data_AF-A0A0F3QFT4-F1
#
_entry.id   AF-A0A0F3QFT4-F1
#
_cell.length_a   1.000
_cell.length_b   1.000
_cell.length_c   1.000
_cell.angle_alpha   90.00
_cell.angle_beta   90.00
_cell.angle_gamma   90.00
#
_symmetry.space_group_name_H-M   'P 1'
#
loop_
_entity.id
_entity.type
_entity.pdbx_description
1 polymer ?
#
loop_
_entity_poly.entity_id
_entity_poly.type
_entity_poly.pdbx_seq_one_letter_code
_entity_poly.pdbx_strand_id
1 'polypeptide(L)'
;MINWYHQKPKITHPLKNSIYSIKNSDNIILNAIGDNKTNNIFWFVNNELIAVAKPNEAVKWKAKIGEFVIRAINDSGQSDSVKIYIKY
;
A
#
# COMPACT_ATOMS: atom_id res chain seq x y z
N MET A 1 2.26 -32.06 0.50
CA MET A 1 1.00 -31.37 0.87
C MET A 1 1.18 -29.90 0.54
N ILE A 2 0.57 -29.41 -0.54
CA ILE A 2 0.71 -28.00 -0.97
C ILE A 2 -0.30 -27.17 -0.17
N ASN A 3 0.20 -26.31 0.70
CA ASN A 3 -0.63 -25.40 1.49
C ASN A 3 -1.06 -24.21 0.60
N TRP A 4 -2.30 -24.26 0.10
CA TRP A 4 -2.92 -23.19 -0.69
C TRP A 4 -3.44 -22.03 0.16
N TYR A 5 -2.62 -21.49 1.07
CA TYR A 5 -2.99 -20.23 1.72
C TYR A 5 -2.97 -19.13 0.68
N HIS A 6 -4.16 -18.60 0.35
CA HIS A 6 -4.30 -17.34 -0.35
C HIS A 6 -3.49 -16.30 0.42
N GLN A 7 -2.41 -15.81 -0.18
CA GLN A 7 -1.53 -14.91 0.54
C GLN A 7 -2.16 -13.53 0.48
N LYS A 8 -2.38 -12.94 1.66
CA LYS A 8 -2.72 -11.53 1.77
C LYS A 8 -1.74 -10.71 0.91
N PRO A 9 -2.17 -9.58 0.33
CA PRO A 9 -1.22 -8.69 -0.31
C PRO A 9 -0.11 -8.33 0.69
N LYS A 10 1.09 -8.05 0.21
CA LYS A 10 2.19 -7.62 1.07
C LYS A 10 2.68 -6.28 0.56
N ILE A 11 2.55 -5.25 1.38
CA ILE A 11 3.08 -3.93 1.07
C ILE A 11 4.61 -4.03 1.09
N THR A 12 5.24 -3.69 -0.03
CA THR A 12 6.70 -3.59 -0.13
C THR A 12 7.17 -2.15 0.00
N HIS A 13 6.34 -1.19 -0.42
CA HIS A 13 6.53 0.23 -0.14
C HIS A 13 5.18 0.90 0.15
N PRO A 14 5.11 1.80 1.13
CA PRO A 14 6.20 2.25 1.99
C PRO A 14 6.57 1.21 3.06
N LEU A 15 7.75 1.35 3.67
CA LEU A 15 8.20 0.44 4.73
C LEU A 15 7.44 0.73 6.03
N LYS A 16 7.18 -0.32 6.83
CA LYS A 16 6.49 -0.18 8.12
C LYS A 16 7.27 0.75 9.05
N ASN A 17 6.57 1.69 9.69
CA ASN A 17 7.11 2.67 10.63
C ASN A 17 8.21 3.57 10.03
N SER A 18 8.17 3.79 8.72
CA SER A 18 9.08 4.72 8.05
C SER A 18 8.70 6.19 8.31
N ILE A 19 9.73 7.03 8.38
CA ILE A 19 9.60 8.48 8.46
C ILE A 19 10.09 9.06 7.14
N TYR A 20 9.23 9.79 6.44
CA TYR A 20 9.59 10.48 5.20
C TYR A 20 9.72 11.99 5.44
N SER A 21 10.77 12.57 4.86
CA SER A 21 10.89 14.02 4.64
C SER A 21 10.52 14.28 3.19
N ILE A 22 9.49 15.10 2.96
CA ILE A 22 9.02 15.44 1.60
C ILE A 22 9.08 16.94 1.36
N LYS A 23 9.49 17.32 0.15
CA LYS A 23 9.20 18.67 -0.38
C LYS A 23 7.76 18.69 -0.90
N ASN A 24 7.15 19.88 -1.01
CA ASN A 24 5.73 20.08 -1.39
C ASN A 24 5.27 19.38 -2.70
N SER A 25 6.20 18.85 -3.51
CA SER A 25 5.94 18.16 -4.79
C SER A 25 6.17 16.65 -4.75
N ASP A 26 6.68 16.08 -3.66
CA ASP A 26 7.11 14.69 -3.66
C ASP A 26 5.92 13.74 -3.51
N ASN A 27 5.96 12.64 -4.26
CA ASN A 27 4.97 11.58 -4.18
C ASN A 27 5.55 10.42 -3.37
N ILE A 28 4.72 9.79 -2.54
CA ILE A 28 5.06 8.51 -1.95
C ILE A 28 4.66 7.42 -2.94
N ILE A 29 5.59 6.51 -3.23
CA ILE A 29 5.33 5.34 -4.06
C ILE A 29 4.73 4.25 -3.17
N LEU A 30 3.57 3.75 -3.60
CA LEU A 30 2.92 2.61 -3.00
C LEU A 30 3.12 1.40 -3.91
N ASN A 31 3.55 0.29 -3.32
CA ASN A 31 3.76 -0.96 -4.02
C ASN A 31 3.40 -2.12 -3.10
N ALA A 32 2.73 -3.11 -3.68
CA ALA A 32 2.40 -4.35 -3.01
C ALA A 32 2.54 -5.51 -3.99
N ILE A 33 2.95 -6.65 -3.44
CA ILE A 33 2.89 -7.93 -4.14
C ILE A 33 1.60 -8.65 -3.74
N GLY A 34 1.06 -9.44 -4.66
CA GLY A 34 -0.08 -10.32 -4.43
C GLY A 34 0.25 -11.73 -4.92
N ASP A 35 -0.58 -12.70 -4.57
CA ASP A 35 -0.45 -14.06 -5.11
C ASP A 35 -0.94 -14.14 -6.57
N ASN A 36 -0.83 -15.34 -7.16
CA ASN A 36 -1.23 -15.59 -8.54
C ASN A 36 -2.74 -15.49 -8.82
N LYS A 37 -3.58 -15.33 -7.78
CA LYS A 37 -5.03 -15.17 -7.91
C LYS A 37 -5.47 -13.72 -7.66
N THR A 38 -4.55 -12.85 -7.25
CA THR A 38 -4.83 -11.44 -7.04
C THR A 38 -4.80 -10.70 -8.37
N ASN A 39 -5.93 -10.16 -8.79
CA ASN A 39 -6.05 -9.32 -9.99
C ASN A 39 -5.84 -7.85 -9.66
N ASN A 40 -6.39 -7.40 -8.52
CA ASN A 40 -6.39 -6.01 -8.11
C ASN A 40 -5.88 -5.84 -6.68
N ILE A 41 -5.17 -4.74 -6.48
CA ILE A 41 -4.85 -4.16 -5.18
C ILE A 41 -5.60 -2.84 -5.07
N PHE A 42 -6.50 -2.77 -4.09
CA PHE A 42 -7.22 -1.55 -3.71
C PHE A 42 -6.40 -0.82 -2.65
N TRP A 43 -5.94 0.37 -2.99
CA TRP A 43 -5.08 1.19 -2.13
C TRP A 43 -5.90 2.21 -1.35
N PHE A 44 -5.79 2.13 -0.03
CA PHE A 44 -6.39 3.07 0.89
C PHE A 44 -5.34 3.87 1.64
N VAL A 45 -5.63 5.15 1.83
CA VAL A 45 -4.95 6.00 2.80
C VAL A 45 -5.97 6.36 3.87
N ASN A 46 -5.69 5.93 5.11
CA ASN A 46 -6.66 5.91 6.19
C ASN A 46 -7.94 5.16 5.77
N ASN A 47 -9.01 5.89 5.50
CA ASN A 47 -10.32 5.34 5.13
C ASN A 47 -10.74 5.69 3.70
N GLU A 48 -9.87 6.33 2.92
CA GLU A 48 -10.14 6.79 1.56
C GLU A 48 -9.46 5.88 0.53
N LEU A 49 -10.22 5.40 -0.46
CA LEU A 49 -9.67 4.68 -1.62
C LEU A 49 -9.01 5.70 -2.55
N ILE A 50 -7.70 5.56 -2.77
CA ILE A 50 -6.92 6.49 -3.60
C ILE A 50 -6.57 5.93 -4.98
N ALA A 51 -6.54 4.61 -5.14
CA ALA A 51 -6.19 3.95 -6.39
C ALA A 51 -6.58 2.46 -6.40
N VAL A 52 -6.67 1.91 -7.60
CA VAL A 52 -6.67 0.46 -7.86
C VAL A 52 -5.55 0.18 -8.86
N ALA A 53 -4.75 -0.85 -8.61
CA ALA A 53 -3.61 -1.21 -9.44
C ALA A 53 -3.42 -2.74 -9.47
N LYS A 54 -2.70 -3.26 -10.47
CA LYS A 54 -2.30 -4.67 -10.47
C LYS A 54 -1.24 -4.95 -9.39
N PRO A 55 -1.06 -6.19 -8.93
CA PRO A 55 0.10 -6.55 -8.14
C PRO A 55 1.41 -6.13 -8.83
N ASN A 56 2.36 -5.59 -8.05
CA ASN A 56 3.64 -5.02 -8.51
C ASN A 56 3.53 -3.73 -9.33
N GLU A 57 2.33 -3.20 -9.58
CA GLU A 57 2.16 -1.92 -10.25
C GLU A 57 2.23 -0.77 -9.23
N ALA A 58 3.11 0.18 -9.50
CA ALA A 58 3.37 1.30 -8.61
C ALA A 58 2.27 2.36 -8.67
N VAL A 59 1.77 2.76 -7.50
CA VAL A 59 0.85 3.89 -7.34
C VAL A 59 1.60 5.09 -6.79
N LYS A 60 1.41 6.26 -7.41
CA LYS A 60 1.92 7.53 -6.89
C LYS A 60 0.86 8.20 -6.05
N TRP A 61 1.14 8.40 -4.77
CA TRP A 61 0.26 9.13 -3.87
C TRP A 61 0.89 10.47 -3.50
N LYS A 62 0.17 11.56 -3.81
CA LYS A 62 0.55 12.92 -3.42
C LYS A 62 0.22 13.13 -1.94
N ALA A 63 1.19 12.84 -1.10
CA ALA A 63 1.01 12.86 0.34
C ALA A 63 1.02 14.29 0.91
N LYS A 64 0.38 14.45 2.07
CA LYS A 64 0.49 15.64 2.92
C LYS A 64 1.32 15.29 4.14
N ILE A 65 1.76 16.30 4.89
CA ILE A 65 2.40 16.10 6.20
C ILE A 65 1.37 15.52 7.18
N GLY A 66 1.83 14.60 8.02
CA GLY A 66 1.01 13.95 9.03
C GLY A 66 1.30 12.45 9.20
N GLU A 67 0.46 11.82 10.00
CA GLU A 67 0.46 10.38 10.20
C GLU A 67 -0.60 9.71 9.32
N PHE A 68 -0.23 8.60 8.68
CA PHE A 68 -1.12 7.88 7.77
C PHE A 68 -1.03 6.37 7.97
N VAL A 69 -2.17 5.71 7.83
CA VAL A 69 -2.24 4.25 7.65
C VAL A 69 -2.46 3.96 6.17
N ILE A 70 -1.48 3.33 5.53
CA ILE A 70 -1.61 2.84 4.16
C ILE A 70 -2.10 1.40 4.22
N ARG A 71 -3.15 1.07 3.47
CA ARG A 71 -3.71 -0.29 3.42
C ARG A 71 -3.85 -0.75 1.97
N ALA A 72 -3.38 -1.96 1.71
CA ALA A 72 -3.57 -2.69 0.46
C ALA A 72 -4.59 -3.81 0.73
N ILE A 73 -5.64 -3.88 -0.07
CA ILE A 73 -6.66 -4.95 0.01
C ILE A 73 -6.69 -5.67 -1.35
N ASN A 74 -6.73 -6.99 -1.38
CA ASN A 74 -6.88 -7.76 -2.62
C ASN A 74 -8.36 -8.06 -2.93
N ASP A 75 -8.64 -8.69 -4.08
CA ASP A 75 -10.00 -9.02 -4.52
C ASP A 75 -10.78 -9.91 -3.52
N SER A 76 -10.08 -10.71 -2.70
CA SER A 76 -10.69 -11.57 -1.68
C SER A 76 -10.92 -10.86 -0.34
N GLY A 77 -10.61 -9.57 -0.24
CA GLY A 77 -10.77 -8.77 0.97
C GLY A 77 -9.66 -8.95 2.01
N GLN A 78 -8.62 -9.74 1.72
CA GLN A 78 -7.44 -9.85 2.58
C GLN A 78 -6.61 -8.58 2.47
N SER A 79 -6.00 -8.17 3.59
CA SER A 79 -5.30 -6.89 3.65
C SER A 79 -3.96 -6.94 4.35
N ASP A 80 -3.11 -5.99 3.97
CA ASP A 80 -1.90 -5.60 4.70
C ASP A 80 -1.88 -4.10 4.90
N SER A 81 -1.24 -3.64 5.97
CA SER A 81 -1.25 -2.23 6.35
C SER A 81 0.05 -1.80 6.98
N VAL A 82 0.49 -0.59 6.65
CA VAL A 82 1.67 0.05 7.21
C VAL A 82 1.31 1.44 7.71
N LYS A 83 1.82 1.79 8.90
CA LYS A 83 1.76 3.15 9.43
C LYS A 83 3.03 3.88 9.01
N ILE A 84 2.88 5.11 8.54
CA ILE A 84 3.99 6.00 8.16
C ILE A 84 3.79 7.38 8.76
N TYR A 85 4.91 8.09 8.93
CA TYR A 85 4.92 9.48 9.37
C TYR A 85 5.62 10.35 8.34
N ILE A 86 4.98 11.44 7.94
CA ILE A 86 5.48 12.36 6.93
C ILE A 86 5.69 13.72 7.59
N LYS A 87 6.91 14.24 7.47
CA LYS A 87 7.32 15.54 7.99
C LYS A 87 8.07 16.34 6.92
N TYR A 88 8.38 17.60 7.24
CA TYR A 88 9.39 18.36 6.50
C TYR A 88 10.78 17.76 6.72
#